data_AF-A0A2E9DBH3-F1
#
_entry.id   AF-A0A2E9DBH3-F1
#
_cell.length_a   1.000
_cell.length_b   1.000
_cell.length_c   1.000
_cell.angle_alpha   90.00
_cell.angle_beta   90.00
_cell.angle_gamma   90.00
#
_symmetry.space_group_name_H-M   'P 1'
#
loop_
_entity.id
_entity.type
_entity.pdbx_description
1 polymer ?
#
loop_
_entity_poly.entity_id
_entity_poly.type
_entity_poly.pdbx_seq_one_letter_code
_entity_poly.pdbx_strand_id
1 'polypeptide(L)'
;MAIINNQLIDNIENNLPDSLKKHIYRSCEVGRKLCRIHGIDEGKVVTALLGHDLYRAYSDNEMLLAAEEKEIEISNVEKASPLLLHGV
;
A
#
# COMPACT_ATOMS: atom_id res chain seq x y z
N MET A 1 15.35 -5.77 1.92
CA MET A 1 14.48 -5.00 2.83
C MET A 1 14.81 -3.51 2.82
N ALA A 2 15.99 -3.08 3.31
CA ALA A 2 16.29 -1.65 3.46
C ALA A 2 16.17 -0.83 2.16
N ILE A 3 16.67 -1.35 1.02
CA ILE A 3 16.58 -0.66 -0.28
C ILE A 3 15.11 -0.46 -0.71
N ILE A 4 14.29 -1.51 -0.61
CA ILE A 4 12.87 -1.47 -0.96
C ILE A 4 12.12 -0.49 -0.06
N ASN A 5 12.39 -0.50 1.25
CA ASN A 5 11.74 0.42 2.18
C ASN A 5 12.08 1.88 1.85
N ASN A 6 13.32 2.19 1.47
CA ASN A 6 13.68 3.55 1.07
C ASN A 6 12.92 3.98 -0.19
N GLN A 7 12.82 3.11 -1.20
CA GLN A 7 12.05 3.40 -2.42
C GLN A 7 10.56 3.65 -2.12
N LEU A 8 9.98 2.86 -1.21
CA LEU A 8 8.59 3.06 -0.78
C LEU A 8 8.42 4.38 -0.03
N ILE A 9 9.32 4.70 0.89
CA ILE A 9 9.30 5.95 1.65
C ILE A 9 9.42 7.15 0.71
N ASP A 10 10.35 7.10 -0.25
CA ASP A 10 10.52 8.16 -1.24
C ASP A 10 9.24 8.35 -2.08
N ASN A 11 8.59 7.25 -2.49
CA ASN A 11 7.31 7.33 -3.20
C ASN A 11 6.19 7.93 -2.34
N ILE A 12 6.08 7.49 -1.08
CA ILE A 12 5.09 8.01 -0.11
C ILE A 12 5.28 9.51 0.08
N GLU A 13 6.51 9.96 0.27
CA GLU A 13 6.78 11.37 0.53
C GLU A 13 6.51 12.27 -0.67
N ASN A 14 6.78 11.80 -1.87
CA ASN A 14 6.67 12.63 -3.08
C ASN A 14 5.27 12.61 -3.72
N ASN A 15 4.52 11.52 -3.56
CA ASN A 15 3.31 11.29 -4.38
C ASN A 15 1.99 11.18 -3.61
N LEU A 16 2.01 11.04 -2.28
CA LEU A 16 0.79 10.80 -1.49
C LEU A 16 0.34 12.04 -0.71
N PRO A 17 -0.98 12.22 -0.49
CA PRO A 17 -1.49 13.28 0.37
C PRO A 17 -1.12 13.04 1.84
N ASP A 18 -0.92 14.12 2.61
CA ASP A 18 -0.48 14.06 4.01
C ASP A 18 -1.33 13.16 4.91
N SER A 19 -2.64 13.10 4.67
CA SER A 19 -3.55 12.22 5.40
C SER A 19 -3.19 10.74 5.22
N LEU A 20 -2.84 10.34 4.00
CA LEU A 20 -2.48 8.98 3.65
C LEU A 20 -1.07 8.63 4.16
N LYS A 21 -0.12 9.57 4.07
CA LYS A 21 1.21 9.41 4.69
C LYS A 21 1.10 9.10 6.18
N LYS A 22 0.30 9.90 6.91
CA LYS A 22 0.06 9.72 8.35
C LYS A 22 -0.59 8.36 8.65
N HIS A 23 -1.55 7.94 7.82
CA HIS A 23 -2.19 6.62 7.94
C HIS A 23 -1.18 5.48 7.76
N ILE A 24 -0.34 5.53 6.73
CA ILE A 24 0.69 4.52 6.46
C ILE A 24 1.70 4.43 7.61
N TYR A 25 2.23 5.57 8.07
CA TYR A 25 3.21 5.56 9.16
C TYR A 25 2.62 5.09 10.49
N ARG A 26 1.40 5.52 10.82
CA ARG A 26 0.67 5.01 12.00
C ARG A 26 0.43 3.50 11.89
N SER A 27 0.08 3.00 10.70
CA SER A 27 -0.11 1.57 10.46
C SER A 27 1.19 0.80 10.71
N CYS A 28 2.34 1.33 10.25
CA CYS A 28 3.65 0.76 10.53
C CYS A 28 3.97 0.73 12.05
N GLU A 29 3.64 1.78 12.81
CA GLU A 29 3.81 1.77 14.27
C GLU A 29 2.99 0.68 14.96
N VAL A 30 1.73 0.51 14.55
CA VAL A 30 0.85 -0.56 15.06
C VAL A 30 1.40 -1.93 14.67
N GLY A 31 1.81 -2.10 13.41
CA GLY A 31 2.41 -3.33 12.91
C GLY A 31 3.62 -3.77 13.73
N ARG A 32 4.54 -2.87 14.05
CA ARG A 32 5.71 -3.19 14.90
C ARG A 32 5.31 -3.67 16.30
N LYS A 33 4.27 -3.09 16.89
CA LYS A 33 3.74 -3.54 18.19
C LYS A 33 3.20 -4.97 18.07
N LEU A 34 2.44 -5.26 17.01
CA LEU A 34 1.92 -6.60 16.74
C LEU A 34 3.06 -7.60 16.47
N CYS A 35 4.14 -7.19 15.82
CA CYS A 35 5.31 -8.04 15.59
C CYS A 35 5.90 -8.57 16.90
N ARG A 36 6.05 -7.69 17.89
CA ARG A 36 6.57 -8.05 19.21
C ARG A 36 5.64 -8.99 19.98
N ILE A 37 4.33 -8.80 19.85
CA ILE A 37 3.31 -9.64 20.51
C ILE A 37 3.28 -11.05 19.91
N HIS A 38 3.38 -11.15 18.58
CA HIS A 38 3.16 -12.40 17.85
C HIS A 38 4.45 -13.10 17.40
N GLY A 39 5.62 -12.51 17.61
CA GLY A 39 6.91 -13.10 17.22
C GLY A 39 7.09 -13.22 15.69
N ILE A 40 6.50 -12.30 14.93
CA ILE A 40 6.61 -12.26 13.46
C ILE A 40 7.71 -11.31 13.00
N ASP A 41 8.20 -11.54 11.77
CA ASP A 41 9.26 -10.75 11.15
C ASP A 41 8.82 -9.28 10.95
N GLU A 42 9.39 -8.39 11.76
CA GLU A 42 9.09 -6.94 11.71
C GLU A 42 9.43 -6.32 10.35
N GLY A 43 10.50 -6.77 9.69
CA GLY A 43 10.91 -6.25 8.40
C GLY A 43 9.85 -6.49 7.34
N LYS A 44 9.32 -7.72 7.26
CA LYS A 44 8.24 -8.08 6.32
C LYS A 44 6.97 -7.28 6.57
N VAL A 45 6.59 -7.13 7.84
CA VAL A 45 5.39 -6.38 8.21
C VAL A 45 5.52 -4.90 7.86
N VAL A 46 6.68 -4.29 8.14
CA VAL A 46 6.92 -2.90 7.78
C VAL A 46 6.89 -2.69 6.27
N THR A 47 7.54 -3.55 5.49
CA THR A 47 7.49 -3.45 4.01
C THR A 47 6.06 -3.55 3.48
N ALA A 48 5.27 -4.51 3.99
CA ALA A 48 3.87 -4.65 3.60
C ALA A 48 3.03 -3.42 3.95
N LEU A 49 3.21 -2.87 5.16
CA LEU A 49 2.45 -1.70 5.62
C LEU A 49 2.86 -0.40 4.93
N LEU A 50 4.12 -0.25 4.50
CA LEU A 50 4.52 0.86 3.65
C LEU A 50 3.84 0.81 2.27
N GLY A 51 3.63 -0.40 1.73
CA GLY A 51 3.06 -0.59 0.39
C GLY A 51 1.53 -0.66 0.32
N HIS A 52 0.84 -1.01 1.41
CA HIS A 52 -0.56 -1.49 1.34
C HIS A 52 -1.58 -0.51 0.75
N ASP A 53 -1.31 0.79 0.81
CA ASP A 53 -2.27 1.84 0.47
C ASP A 53 -1.73 2.78 -0.62
N LEU A 54 -0.67 2.41 -1.35
CA LEU A 54 -0.03 3.30 -2.34
C LEU A 54 -0.99 3.74 -3.46
N TYR A 55 -1.85 2.84 -3.94
CA TYR A 55 -2.83 3.14 -4.99
C TYR A 55 -4.11 3.78 -4.45
N ARG A 56 -4.23 3.95 -3.13
CA ARG A 56 -5.43 4.54 -2.53
C ARG A 56 -5.61 6.03 -2.85
N ALA A 57 -4.56 6.68 -3.32
CA ALA A 57 -4.62 8.06 -3.81
C ALA A 57 -5.11 8.18 -5.27
N TYR A 58 -5.23 7.07 -5.99
CA TYR A 58 -5.62 7.05 -7.40
C TYR A 58 -7.14 7.21 -7.50
N SER A 59 -7.61 7.81 -8.60
CA SER A 59 -9.01 7.74 -9.00
C SER A 59 -9.37 6.33 -9.49
N ASP A 60 -10.67 6.05 -9.56
CA ASP A 60 -11.19 4.77 -10.05
C ASP A 60 -10.64 4.40 -11.44
N ASN A 61 -10.59 5.37 -12.37
CA ASN A 61 -10.05 5.14 -13.71
C ASN A 61 -8.53 4.88 -13.69
N GLU A 62 -7.78 5.61 -12.87
CA GLU A 62 -6.33 5.41 -12.73
C GLU A 62 -6.03 4.03 -12.12
N MET A 63 -6.84 3.54 -11.17
CA MET A 63 -6.70 2.18 -10.64
C MET A 63 -6.96 1.10 -11.69
N LEU A 64 -8.03 1.25 -12.48
CA LEU A 64 -8.33 0.30 -13.56
C LEU A 64 -7.22 0.27 -14.61
N LEU A 65 -6.75 1.44 -15.06
CA LEU A 65 -5.64 1.55 -16.01
C LEU A 65 -4.35 0.93 -15.44
N ALA A 66 -4.01 1.23 -14.19
CA ALA A 66 -2.82 0.68 -13.56
C ALA A 66 -2.90 -0.85 -13.42
N ALA A 67 -4.08 -1.41 -13.15
CA ALA A 67 -4.30 -2.84 -13.11
C ALA A 67 -4.16 -3.48 -14.51
N GLU A 68 -4.72 -2.85 -15.55
CA GLU A 68 -4.55 -3.29 -16.93
C GLU A 68 -3.08 -3.27 -17.38
N GLU A 69 -2.35 -2.18 -17.11
CA GLU A 69 -0.92 -2.04 -17.43
C GLU A 69 -0.04 -3.08 -16.73
N LYS A 70 -0.46 -3.55 -15.56
CA LYS A 70 0.22 -4.58 -14.76
C LYS A 70 -0.24 -6.00 -15.06
N GLU A 71 -1.13 -6.17 -16.04
CA GLU A 71 -1.71 -7.46 -16.40
C GLU A 71 -2.43 -8.15 -15.21
N ILE A 72 -2.99 -7.35 -14.29
CA ILE A 72 -3.82 -7.84 -13.18
C ILE A 72 -5.21 -8.15 -13.73
N GLU A 73 -5.70 -9.36 -13.46
CA GLU A 73 -7.07 -9.74 -13.83
C GLU A 73 -8.09 -8.96 -13.01
N ILE A 74 -8.99 -8.23 -13.69
CA ILE A 74 -10.03 -7.42 -13.06
C ILE A 74 -11.38 -8.12 -13.23
N SER A 75 -11.96 -8.59 -12.12
CA SER A 75 -13.30 -9.19 -12.12
C SER A 75 -14.39 -8.12 -12.20
N ASN A 76 -15.64 -8.57 -12.36
CA ASN A 76 -16.79 -7.67 -12.32
C ASN A 76 -16.95 -6.94 -10.97
N VAL A 77 -16.40 -7.50 -9.89
CA VAL A 77 -16.45 -6.89 -8.55
C VAL A 77 -15.50 -5.70 -8.49
N GLU A 78 -14.24 -5.84 -8.92
CA GLU A 78 -13.31 -4.70 -8.95
C GLU A 78 -13.73 -3.66 -9.99
N LYS A 79 -14.33 -4.05 -11.14
CA LYS A 79 -14.88 -3.09 -12.10
C LYS A 79 -16.00 -2.23 -11.49
N ALA A 80 -16.85 -2.84 -10.65
CA ALA A 80 -17.92 -2.13 -9.97
C ALA A 80 -17.41 -1.29 -8.77
N SER A 81 -16.27 -1.66 -8.18
CA SER A 81 -15.64 -0.94 -7.09
C SER A 81 -14.11 -0.92 -7.26
N PRO A 82 -13.57 -0.01 -8.10
CA PRO A 82 -12.13 0.03 -8.41
C PRO A 82 -11.25 0.26 -7.19
N LEU A 83 -11.79 0.90 -6.14
CA LEU A 83 -11.12 1.02 -4.85
C LEU A 83 -10.60 -0.32 -4.34
N LEU A 84 -11.22 -1.46 -4.62
CA LEU A 84 -10.72 -2.78 -4.18
C LEU A 84 -9.35 -3.15 -4.76
N LEU A 85 -8.92 -2.49 -5.84
CA LEU A 85 -7.60 -2.67 -6.45
C LEU A 85 -6.47 -1.98 -5.67
N HIS A 86 -6.79 -1.14 -4.67
CA HIS A 86 -5.76 -0.33 -3.98
C HIS A 86 -4.67 -1.15 -3.27
N GLY A 87 -5.01 -2.38 -2.86
CA GLY A 87 -4.14 -3.30 -2.12
C GLY A 87 -3.62 -4.48 -2.95
N VAL A 88 -3.80 -4.45 -4.28
CA VAL A 88 -3.37 -5.50 -5.22
C VAL A 88 -1.94 -5.25 -5.70
#